data_AF-A0A349Y129-F1
#
_entry.id   AF-A0A349Y129-F1
#
_cell.length_a   1.000
_cell.length_b   1.000
_cell.length_c   1.000
_cell.angle_alpha   90.00
_cell.angle_beta   90.00
_cell.angle_gamma   90.00
#
_symmetry.space_group_name_H-M   'P 1'
#
loop_
_entity.id
_entity.type
_entity.pdbx_description
1 polymer ?
#
loop_
_entity_poly.entity_id
_entity_poly.type
_entity_poly.pdbx_seq_one_letter_code
_entity_poly.pdbx_strand_id
1 'polypeptide(L)'
;VAATRAGVCIMHTGRDRQKLADVIADQFEFLNHSLEIAEDAGVARDAVVLDPGFGFAKDERENVELMARFSELAAFGLPVLAGTSRKRFIGSLTGRDAADERDIGTAATTAILRLAGAS
;
A
#
# COMPACT_ATOMS: atom_id res chain seq x y z
N VAL A 1 -20.08 4.41 -1.58
CA VAL A 1 -19.53 3.24 -2.29
C VAL A 1 -20.62 2.21 -2.54
N ALA A 2 -21.15 1.54 -1.52
CA ALA A 2 -22.16 0.48 -1.69
C ALA A 2 -23.40 0.93 -2.51
N ALA A 3 -24.03 2.05 -2.13
CA ALA A 3 -25.21 2.58 -2.83
C ALA A 3 -24.94 2.96 -4.31
N THR A 4 -23.70 3.32 -4.65
CA THR A 4 -23.33 3.80 -6.00
C THR A 4 -22.70 2.71 -6.87
N ARG A 5 -22.34 1.56 -6.29
CA ARG A 5 -21.58 0.47 -6.94
C ARG A 5 -20.25 0.93 -7.59
N ALA A 6 -19.68 2.03 -7.10
CA ALA A 6 -18.36 2.47 -7.53
C ALA A 6 -17.27 1.59 -6.92
N GLY A 7 -16.14 1.43 -7.61
CA GLY A 7 -14.95 0.82 -7.05
C GLY A 7 -14.40 1.63 -5.86
N VAL A 8 -13.71 0.96 -4.94
CA VAL A 8 -13.10 1.57 -3.76
C VAL A 8 -11.65 1.11 -3.60
N CYS A 9 -10.78 2.07 -3.29
CA CYS A 9 -9.42 1.80 -2.84
C CYS A 9 -9.38 1.90 -1.32
N ILE A 10 -9.02 0.82 -0.63
CA ILE A 10 -8.84 0.79 0.81
C ILE A 10 -7.34 0.86 1.10
N MET A 11 -6.90 2.01 1.63
CA MET A 11 -5.49 2.29 1.86
C MET A 11 -5.10 2.13 3.33
N HIS A 12 -3.99 1.43 3.59
CA HIS A 12 -3.37 1.35 4.91
C HIS A 12 -2.94 2.74 5.43
N THR A 13 -3.26 3.02 6.69
CA THR A 13 -2.81 4.22 7.42
C THR A 13 -2.64 3.90 8.91
N GLY A 14 -2.28 4.89 9.72
CA GLY A 14 -1.94 4.69 11.14
C GLY A 14 -2.58 5.69 12.10
N ARG A 15 -3.66 6.38 11.71
CA ARG A 15 -4.36 7.28 12.64
C ARG A 15 -5.10 6.47 13.71
N ASP A 16 -4.96 6.88 14.96
CA ASP A 16 -5.69 6.39 16.13
C ASP A 16 -5.61 4.87 16.37
N ARG A 17 -4.49 4.23 16.00
CA ARG A 17 -4.23 2.82 16.28
C ARG A 17 -2.79 2.56 16.68
N GLN A 18 -2.57 1.45 17.37
CA GLN A 18 -1.24 0.92 17.62
C GLN A 18 -0.79 0.09 16.40
N LYS A 19 0.39 0.42 15.87
CA LYS A 19 0.99 -0.31 14.74
C LYS A 19 1.71 -1.57 15.26
N LEU A 20 1.60 -2.68 14.55
CA LEU A 20 2.42 -3.85 14.81
C LEU A 20 3.86 -3.62 14.34
N ALA A 21 4.80 -4.37 14.91
CA ALA A 21 6.21 -4.26 14.57
C ALA A 21 6.54 -4.86 13.19
N ASP A 22 5.87 -5.94 12.80
CA ASP A 22 6.04 -6.55 11.48
C ASP A 22 5.17 -5.84 10.45
N VAL A 23 5.79 -5.34 9.37
CA VAL A 23 5.10 -4.48 8.39
C VAL A 23 3.98 -5.21 7.65
N ILE A 24 4.14 -6.51 7.41
CA ILE A 24 3.15 -7.34 6.71
C ILE A 24 2.02 -7.71 7.65
N ALA A 25 2.32 -8.14 8.88
CA ALA A 25 1.31 -8.40 9.90
C ALA A 25 0.45 -7.15 10.14
N ASP A 26 1.06 -5.97 10.18
CA ASP A 26 0.34 -4.71 10.30
C ASP A 26 -0.55 -4.38 9.09
N GLN A 27 -0.15 -4.77 7.88
CA GLN A 27 -1.02 -4.68 6.70
C GLN A 27 -2.25 -5.56 6.87
N PHE A 28 -2.07 -6.83 7.27
CA PHE A 28 -3.16 -7.78 7.46
C PHE A 28 -4.11 -7.36 8.58
N GLU A 29 -3.60 -6.90 9.73
CA GLU A 29 -4.44 -6.44 10.82
C GLU A 29 -5.33 -5.27 10.37
N PHE A 30 -4.74 -4.25 9.75
CA PHE A 30 -5.49 -3.06 9.35
C PHE A 30 -6.46 -3.32 8.19
N LEU A 31 -5.99 -3.97 7.12
CA LEU A 31 -6.77 -4.12 5.89
C LEU A 31 -7.88 -5.16 6.04
N ASN A 32 -7.68 -6.22 6.83
CA ASN A 32 -8.79 -7.14 7.13
C ASN A 32 -9.90 -6.45 7.91
N HIS A 33 -9.56 -5.65 8.94
CA HIS A 33 -10.57 -4.87 9.66
C HIS A 33 -11.30 -3.88 8.75
N SER A 34 -10.58 -3.24 7.81
CA SER A 34 -11.19 -2.34 6.84
C SER A 34 -12.08 -3.07 5.82
N LEU A 35 -11.72 -4.30 5.44
CA LEU A 35 -12.53 -5.16 4.58
C LEU A 35 -13.82 -5.61 5.29
N GLU A 36 -13.76 -5.95 6.58
CA GLU A 36 -14.94 -6.26 7.40
C GLU A 36 -15.93 -5.09 7.41
N ILE A 37 -15.44 -3.86 7.66
CA ILE A 37 -16.27 -2.65 7.63
C ILE A 37 -16.93 -2.46 6.25
N ALA A 38 -16.17 -2.71 5.17
CA ALA A 38 -16.68 -2.57 3.81
C ALA A 38 -17.75 -3.63 3.49
N GLU A 39 -17.53 -4.88 3.91
CA GLU A 39 -18.46 -5.99 3.74
C GLU A 39 -19.77 -5.76 4.51
N ASP A 40 -19.68 -5.34 5.78
CA ASP A 40 -20.84 -4.99 6.61
C ASP A 40 -21.65 -3.83 6.03
N ALA A 41 -20.97 -2.91 5.33
CA ALA A 41 -21.61 -1.81 4.61
C ALA A 41 -22.20 -2.20 3.24
N GLY A 42 -22.07 -3.47 2.81
CA GLY A 42 -22.58 -3.99 1.55
C GLY A 42 -21.74 -3.63 0.33
N VAL A 43 -20.43 -3.37 0.50
CA VAL A 43 -19.51 -3.18 -0.63
C VAL A 43 -19.15 -4.55 -1.21
N ALA A 44 -19.38 -4.73 -2.51
CA ALA A 44 -19.00 -5.97 -3.19
C ALA A 44 -17.48 -6.15 -3.21
N ARG A 45 -17.01 -7.36 -2.91
CA ARG A 45 -15.57 -7.67 -2.79
C ARG A 45 -14.79 -7.42 -4.10
N ASP A 46 -15.43 -7.63 -5.25
CA ASP A 46 -14.86 -7.39 -6.58
C ASP A 46 -14.77 -5.89 -6.95
N ALA A 47 -15.39 -5.01 -6.16
CA ALA A 47 -15.25 -3.56 -6.28
C ALA A 47 -14.06 -3.02 -5.46
N VAL A 48 -13.32 -3.86 -4.74
CA VAL A 48 -12.25 -3.44 -3.82
C VAL A 48 -10.87 -3.61 -4.45
N VAL A 49 -10.05 -2.58 -4.30
CA VAL A 49 -8.59 -2.61 -4.48
C VAL A 49 -7.94 -2.23 -3.14
N LEU A 50 -6.85 -2.89 -2.79
CA LEU A 50 -6.07 -2.58 -1.58
C LEU A 50 -4.87 -1.70 -1.94
N ASP A 51 -4.48 -0.79 -1.05
CA ASP A 51 -3.25 -0.01 -1.16
C ASP A 51 -2.47 -0.12 0.17
N PRO A 52 -1.22 -0.62 0.17
CA PRO A 52 -0.44 -0.77 1.39
C PRO A 52 0.11 0.56 1.92
N GLY A 53 -0.21 1.69 1.30
CA GLY A 53 0.00 3.02 1.86
C GLY A 53 1.47 3.39 2.00
N PHE A 54 2.26 3.23 0.94
CA PHE A 54 3.67 3.65 0.94
C PHE A 54 3.81 5.12 1.37
N GLY A 55 4.68 5.37 2.34
CA GLY A 55 4.91 6.69 2.95
C GLY A 55 3.84 7.16 3.93
N PHE A 56 2.90 6.32 4.33
CA PHE A 56 1.93 6.59 5.39
C PHE A 56 2.15 5.66 6.59
N ALA A 57 2.24 6.24 7.78
CA ALA A 57 2.47 5.53 9.05
C ALA A 57 3.71 4.60 9.08
N LYS A 58 4.64 4.79 8.13
CA LYS A 58 5.84 3.99 7.93
C LYS A 58 7.05 4.89 7.84
N ASP A 59 8.13 4.50 8.50
CA ASP A 59 9.45 5.08 8.29
C ASP A 59 10.11 4.54 7.00
N GLU A 60 11.31 4.99 6.70
CA GLU A 60 12.03 4.59 5.47
C GLU A 60 12.34 3.10 5.43
N ARG A 61 12.75 2.51 6.55
CA ARG A 61 13.10 1.08 6.63
C ARG A 61 11.86 0.22 6.42
N GLU A 62 10.75 0.62 7.02
CA GLU A 62 9.46 -0.07 6.86
C GLU A 62 8.94 0.01 5.43
N ASN A 63 9.13 1.14 4.72
CA ASN A 63 8.78 1.23 3.30
C ASN A 63 9.65 0.31 2.43
N VAL A 64 10.95 0.20 2.73
CA VAL A 64 11.85 -0.73 2.01
C VAL A 64 11.46 -2.18 2.30
N GLU A 65 11.18 -2.52 3.55
CA GLU A 65 10.76 -3.86 3.95
C GLU A 65 9.44 -4.25 3.29
N LEU A 66 8.44 -3.36 3.30
CA LEU A 66 7.17 -3.56 2.61
C LEU A 66 7.37 -3.81 1.11
N MET A 67 8.26 -3.06 0.46
CA MET A 67 8.57 -3.26 -0.96
C MET A 67 9.23 -4.63 -1.21
N ALA A 68 10.16 -5.04 -0.35
CA ALA A 68 10.85 -6.32 -0.46
C ALA A 68 9.90 -7.51 -0.23
N ARG A 69 8.91 -7.34 0.64
CA ARG A 69 7.93 -8.37 1.04
C ARG A 69 6.57 -8.21 0.37
N PHE A 70 6.45 -7.34 -0.63
CA PHE A 70 5.18 -6.96 -1.25
C PHE A 70 4.37 -8.17 -1.77
N SER A 71 5.05 -9.19 -2.29
CA SER A 71 4.39 -10.41 -2.79
C SER A 71 3.57 -11.17 -1.74
N GLU A 72 3.85 -10.99 -0.45
CA GLU A 72 3.06 -11.60 0.64
C GLU A 72 1.62 -11.05 0.67
N LEU A 73 1.39 -9.83 0.16
CA LEU A 73 0.07 -9.21 0.09
C LEU A 73 -0.86 -9.91 -0.93
N ALA A 74 -0.33 -10.75 -1.82
CA ALA A 74 -1.15 -11.57 -2.70
C ALA A 74 -2.12 -12.49 -1.93
N ALA A 75 -1.83 -12.81 -0.66
CA ALA A 75 -2.70 -13.63 0.17
C ALA A 75 -4.05 -12.97 0.51
N PHE A 76 -4.24 -11.66 0.27
CA PHE A 76 -5.57 -11.04 0.35
C PHE A 76 -6.53 -11.53 -0.76
N GLY A 77 -6.00 -12.06 -1.87
CA GLY A 77 -6.80 -12.46 -3.02
C GLY A 77 -7.53 -11.29 -3.70
N LEU A 78 -7.02 -10.08 -3.55
CA LEU A 78 -7.57 -8.84 -4.10
C LEU A 78 -6.49 -8.10 -4.90
N PRO A 79 -6.86 -7.28 -5.90
CA PRO A 79 -5.93 -6.37 -6.55
C PRO A 79 -5.23 -5.47 -5.52
N VAL A 80 -3.92 -5.28 -5.68
CA VAL A 80 -3.10 -4.43 -4.80
C VAL A 80 -2.45 -3.33 -5.62
N LEU A 81 -2.86 -2.09 -5.37
CA LEU A 81 -2.27 -0.89 -5.94
C LEU A 81 -0.91 -0.60 -5.28
N ALA A 82 0.01 0.00 -6.05
CA ALA A 82 1.31 0.44 -5.55
C ALA A 82 1.58 1.92 -5.89
N GLY A 83 1.52 2.79 -4.88
CA GLY A 83 1.73 4.24 -5.02
C GLY A 83 3.04 4.75 -4.44
N THR A 84 4.17 4.60 -5.15
CA THR A 84 5.50 5.04 -4.69
C THR A 84 5.98 6.37 -5.27
N SER A 85 5.24 6.98 -6.19
CA SER A 85 5.67 8.15 -6.97
C SER A 85 6.24 9.30 -6.14
N ARG A 86 7.52 9.62 -6.40
CA ARG A 86 8.32 10.71 -5.79
C ARG A 86 8.33 10.73 -4.25
N LYS A 87 7.98 9.61 -3.61
CA LYS A 87 7.93 9.49 -2.15
C LYS A 87 9.31 9.72 -1.54
N ARG A 88 9.34 10.30 -0.33
CA ARG A 88 10.58 10.65 0.38
C ARG A 88 11.56 9.47 0.51
N PHE A 89 11.06 8.27 0.81
CA PHE A 89 11.92 7.09 0.97
C PHE A 89 12.70 6.74 -0.32
N ILE A 90 12.18 7.05 -1.51
CA ILE A 90 12.92 6.92 -2.77
C ILE A 90 14.10 7.89 -2.80
N GLY A 91 13.86 9.13 -2.37
CA GLY A 91 14.91 10.14 -2.23
C GLY A 91 16.03 9.67 -1.33
N SER A 92 15.69 9.17 -0.14
CA SER A 92 16.66 8.66 0.83
C SER A 92 17.46 7.48 0.30
N LEU A 93 16.82 6.57 -0.45
CA LEU A 93 17.49 5.43 -1.10
C LEU A 93 18.44 5.83 -2.23
N THR A 94 18.17 6.95 -2.91
CA THR A 94 18.87 7.34 -4.14
C THR A 94 19.75 8.58 -3.98
N GLY A 95 19.77 9.19 -2.78
CA GLY A 95 20.45 10.45 -2.51
C GLY A 95 19.83 11.64 -3.25
N ARG A 96 18.49 11.66 -3.43
CA ARG A 96 17.74 12.68 -4.17
C ARG A 96 16.71 13.40 -3.31
N ASP A 97 17.08 14.59 -2.84
CA ASP A 97 16.27 15.37 -1.90
C ASP A 97 15.10 16.09 -2.57
N ALA A 98 15.25 16.55 -3.81
CA ALA A 98 14.18 17.20 -4.54
C ALA A 98 13.22 16.17 -5.16
N ALA A 99 11.92 16.46 -5.16
CA ALA A 99 10.90 15.51 -5.59
C ALA A 99 10.96 15.21 -7.10
N ASP A 100 11.32 16.20 -7.91
CA ASP A 100 11.51 16.13 -9.36
C ASP A 100 12.75 15.30 -9.76
N GLU A 101 13.72 15.12 -8.87
CA GLU A 101 14.86 14.24 -9.11
C GLU A 101 14.54 12.74 -8.92
N ARG A 102 13.34 12.40 -8.44
CA ARG A 102 12.98 11.01 -8.06
C ARG A 102 12.26 10.22 -9.15
N ASP A 103 12.20 10.73 -10.38
CA ASP A 103 11.47 10.09 -11.47
C ASP A 103 12.06 8.71 -11.85
N ILE A 104 13.39 8.59 -11.89
CA ILE A 104 14.05 7.29 -12.16
C ILE A 104 13.80 6.28 -11.03
N GLY A 105 13.90 6.71 -9.76
CA GLY A 105 13.57 5.86 -8.63
C GLY A 105 12.09 5.46 -8.60
N THR A 106 11.20 6.35 -9.01
CA THR A 106 9.77 6.07 -9.18
C THR A 106 9.53 5.01 -10.24
N ALA A 107 10.17 5.13 -11.41
CA ALA A 107 10.05 4.15 -12.48
C ALA A 107 10.59 2.77 -12.04
N ALA A 108 11.74 2.75 -11.36
CA ALA A 108 12.33 1.52 -10.84
C ALA A 108 11.40 0.82 -9.82
N THR A 109 10.87 1.56 -8.83
CA THR A 109 9.96 0.98 -7.84
C THR A 109 8.64 0.52 -8.46
N THR A 110 8.10 1.25 -9.44
CA THR A 110 6.93 0.83 -10.22
C THR A 110 7.16 -0.53 -10.89
N ALA A 111 8.30 -0.70 -11.57
CA ALA A 111 8.64 -1.96 -12.23
C ALA A 111 8.81 -3.11 -11.23
N ILE A 112 9.53 -2.88 -10.13
CA ILE A 112 9.73 -3.87 -9.06
C ILE A 112 8.39 -4.33 -8.47
N LEU A 113 7.52 -3.39 -8.12
CA LEU A 113 6.23 -3.69 -7.51
C LEU A 113 5.27 -4.39 -8.48
N ARG A 114 5.31 -4.01 -9.76
CA ARG A 114 4.56 -4.72 -10.81
C ARG A 114 5.03 -6.18 -10.93
N LEU A 115 6.34 -6.44 -10.90
CA LEU A 115 6.88 -7.80 -10.91
C LEU A 115 6.53 -8.57 -9.63
N ALA A 116 6.38 -7.87 -8.50
CA ALA A 116 5.98 -8.46 -7.22
C ALA A 116 4.47 -8.69 -7.08
N GLY A 117 3.64 -8.29 -8.07
CA GLY A 117 2.21 -8.58 -8.11
C GLY A 117 1.28 -7.38 -8.01
N ALA A 118 1.79 -6.14 -8.00
CA ALA A 118 0.93 -4.96 -8.01
C ALA A 118 0.09 -4.91 -9.30
N SER A 119 -1.17 -4.47 -9.20
CA SER A 119 -2.18 -4.57 -10.26
C SER A 119 -2.98 -3.30 -10.46
#